data_AF-A0A355BC77-F1
#
_entry.id   AF-A0A355BC77-F1
#
_cell.length_a   1.000
_cell.length_b   1.000
_cell.length_c   1.000
_cell.angle_alpha   90.00
_cell.angle_beta   90.00
_cell.angle_gamma   90.00
#
_symmetry.space_group_name_H-M   'P 1'
#
loop_
_entity.id
_entity.type
_entity.pdbx_description
1 polymer ?
#
loop_
_entity_poly.entity_id
_entity_poly.type
_entity_poly.pdbx_seq_one_letter_code
_entity_poly.pdbx_strand_id
1 'polypeptide(L)'
;MCYLLDTQIFIWTLISPEKLTPQNQLLLKNNEIFVSQISLFEIAIKQKIGKLPELPLSIEELTEQIEQDNFNLLAITTHQLAAYNAIPLLE
;
A
#
# COMPACT_ATOMS: atom_id res chain seq x y z
N MET A 1 2.18 15.30 9.56
CA MET A 1 2.51 14.01 10.20
C MET A 1 2.83 13.01 9.09
N CYS A 2 3.49 11.90 9.39
CA CYS A 2 3.77 10.85 8.42
C CYS A 2 2.81 9.67 8.66
N TYR A 3 2.17 9.15 7.62
CA TYR A 3 1.27 7.99 7.70
C TYR A 3 1.70 6.91 6.73
N LEU A 4 1.69 5.66 7.18
CA LEU A 4 1.85 4.49 6.32
C LEU A 4 0.46 3.95 5.97
N LEU A 5 0.16 3.79 4.69
CA LEU A 5 -1.12 3.24 4.26
C LEU A 5 -1.16 1.72 4.46
N ASP A 6 -2.32 1.26 4.91
CA ASP A 6 -2.71 -0.13 4.73
C ASP A 6 -2.92 -0.43 3.24
N THR A 7 -2.63 -1.67 2.81
CA THR A 7 -2.79 -2.12 1.43
C THR A 7 -4.21 -1.84 0.89
N GLN A 8 -5.25 -2.04 1.72
CA GLN A 8 -6.63 -1.83 1.31
C GLN A 8 -6.99 -0.35 1.14
N ILE A 9 -6.41 0.53 1.95
CA ILE A 9 -6.61 1.98 1.83
C ILE A 9 -6.00 2.48 0.52
N PHE A 10 -4.79 2.02 0.19
CA PHE A 10 -4.17 2.33 -1.10
C PHE A 10 -5.01 1.81 -2.28
N ILE A 11 -5.53 0.59 -2.22
CA ILE A 11 -6.45 0.09 -3.26
C ILE A 11 -7.68 0.98 -3.39
N TRP A 12 -8.28 1.41 -2.28
CA TRP A 12 -9.45 2.29 -2.34
C TRP A 12 -9.14 3.67 -2.93
N THR A 13 -7.94 4.24 -2.73
CA THR A 13 -7.60 5.51 -3.38
C THR A 13 -7.65 5.41 -4.92
N LEU A 14 -7.39 4.22 -5.47
CA LEU A 14 -7.32 3.97 -6.91
C LEU A 14 -8.68 3.66 -7.55
N ILE A 15 -9.45 2.75 -6.93
CA ILE A 15 -10.61 2.14 -7.58
C ILE A 15 -11.91 2.26 -6.79
N SER A 16 -11.87 2.78 -5.56
CA SER A 16 -13.07 2.98 -4.73
C SER A 16 -12.93 4.17 -3.78
N PRO A 17 -12.60 5.39 -4.27
CA PRO A 17 -12.33 6.54 -3.42
C PRO A 17 -13.54 6.95 -2.56
N GLU A 18 -14.75 6.59 -2.98
CA GLU A 18 -15.99 6.77 -2.22
C GLU A 18 -16.04 5.98 -0.91
N LYS A 19 -15.23 4.91 -0.77
CA LYS A 19 -15.09 4.15 0.48
C LYS A 19 -14.23 4.86 1.52
N LEU A 20 -13.48 5.88 1.12
CA LEU A 20 -12.67 6.68 2.04
C LEU A 20 -13.57 7.69 2.75
N THR A 21 -13.55 7.66 4.09
CA THR A 21 -14.26 8.67 4.89
C THR A 21 -13.70 10.08 4.60
N PRO A 22 -14.49 11.15 4.81
CA PRO A 22 -14.01 12.52 4.66
C PRO A 22 -12.75 12.82 5.49
N GLN A 23 -12.64 12.20 6.67
CA GLN A 23 -11.46 12.32 7.52
C GLN A 23 -10.23 11.67 6.88
N ASN A 24 -10.36 10.46 6.31
CA ASN A 24 -9.24 9.79 5.64
C ASN A 24 -8.77 10.59 4.42
N GLN A 25 -9.71 11.11 3.63
CA GLN A 25 -9.38 11.95 2.49
C GLN A 25 -8.63 13.23 2.91
N LEU A 26 -9.01 13.83 4.04
CA LEU A 26 -8.32 14.99 4.60
C LEU A 26 -6.90 14.62 5.08
N LEU A 27 -6.74 13.45 5.72
CA LEU A 27 -5.44 12.95 6.14
C LEU A 27 -4.51 12.73 4.96
N LEU A 28 -4.99 12.09 3.90
CA LEU A 28 -4.25 11.82 2.67
C LEU A 28 -3.74 13.11 1.99
N LYS A 29 -4.54 14.19 2.04
CA LYS A 29 -4.19 15.47 1.40
C LYS A 29 -3.23 16.35 2.20
N ASN A 30 -3.27 16.27 3.52
CA ASN A 30 -2.59 17.23 4.40
C ASN A 30 -1.35 16.66 5.10
N ASN A 31 -0.91 15.45 4.73
CA ASN A 31 0.17 14.76 5.39
C ASN A 31 1.09 14.06 4.40
N GLU A 32 2.25 13.66 4.90
CA GLU A 32 3.17 12.84 4.14
C GLU A 32 2.70 11.39 4.19
N ILE A 33 2.45 10.82 3.02
CA ILE A 33 1.88 9.48 2.89
C ILE A 33 2.96 8.53 2.37
N PHE A 34 3.05 7.38 3.01
CA PHE A 34 3.94 6.29 2.64
C PHE A 34 3.13 5.08 2.20
N VAL A 35 3.59 4.39 1.17
CA VAL A 35 3.10 3.08 0.73
C VAL A 35 4.26 2.10 0.85
N SER A 36 4.05 0.97 1.53
CA SER A 36 5.11 -0.04 1.67
C SER A 36 5.27 -0.86 0.40
N GLN A 37 6.51 -1.22 0.04
CA GLN A 37 6.75 -2.25 -0.98
C GLN A 37 6.09 -3.60 -0.63
N ILE A 38 5.87 -3.90 0.65
CA ILE A 38 5.11 -5.10 1.06
C ILE A 38 3.67 -5.04 0.56
N SER A 39 3.04 -3.86 0.54
CA SER A 39 1.68 -3.70 0.04
C SER A 39 1.60 -3.99 -1.46
N LEU A 40 2.60 -3.58 -2.23
CA LEU A 40 2.69 -3.94 -3.66
C LEU A 40 2.88 -5.45 -3.85
N PHE A 41 3.69 -6.10 -3.01
CA PHE A 41 3.86 -7.56 -3.03
C PHE A 41 2.55 -8.29 -2.69
N GLU A 42 1.80 -7.83 -1.69
CA GLU A 42 0.49 -8.36 -1.35
C GLU A 42 -0.51 -8.21 -2.50
N ILE A 43 -0.53 -7.05 -3.17
CA ILE A 43 -1.37 -6.80 -4.35
C ILE A 43 -1.02 -7.77 -5.48
N ALA A 44 0.27 -7.95 -5.80
CA ALA A 44 0.72 -8.88 -6.83
C ALA A 44 0.28 -10.32 -6.54
N ILE A 45 0.36 -10.75 -5.28
CA ILE A 45 -0.12 -12.07 -4.86
C ILE A 45 -1.64 -12.16 -5.04
N LYS A 46 -2.40 -11.18 -4.55
CA LYS A 46 -3.87 -11.16 -4.65
C LYS A 46 -4.35 -11.18 -6.10
N GLN A 47 -3.70 -10.44 -7.00
CA GLN A 47 -3.98 -10.47 -8.43
C GLN A 47 -3.73 -11.86 -9.02
N LYS A 48 -2.58 -12.48 -8.75
CA LYS A 48 -2.23 -13.81 -9.26
C LYS A 48 -3.20 -14.91 -8.82
N ILE A 49 -3.74 -14.82 -7.60
CA ILE A 49 -4.71 -15.79 -7.08
C ILE A 49 -6.17 -15.42 -7.40
N GLY A 50 -6.41 -14.39 -8.22
CA GLY A 50 -7.74 -13.97 -8.65
C GLY A 50 -8.60 -13.32 -7.56
N LYS A 51 -7.99 -12.86 -6.45
CA LYS A 51 -8.68 -12.19 -5.33
C LYS A 51 -8.78 -10.67 -5.47
N LEU A 52 -8.23 -10.09 -6.54
CA LEU A 52 -8.30 -8.66 -6.82
C LEU A 52 -8.57 -8.39 -8.32
N PRO A 53 -9.66 -8.93 -8.90
CA PRO A 53 -9.99 -8.73 -10.31
C PRO A 53 -10.30 -7.27 -10.68
N GLU A 54 -10.70 -6.45 -9.71
CA GLU A 54 -11.12 -5.06 -9.89
C GLU A 54 -9.95 -4.06 -10.04
N LEU A 55 -8.71 -4.48 -9.78
CA LEU A 55 -7.51 -3.65 -9.95
C LEU A 55 -6.65 -4.19 -11.10
N PRO A 56 -6.94 -3.80 -12.35
CA PRO A 56 -6.24 -4.29 -13.54
C PRO A 56 -4.93 -3.55 -13.83
N LEU A 57 -4.26 -3.05 -12.79
CA LEU A 57 -2.99 -2.32 -12.91
C LEU A 57 -1.80 -3.24 -12.60
N SER A 58 -0.74 -3.14 -13.39
CA SER A 58 0.57 -3.73 -13.11
C SER A 58 1.24 -3.07 -11.91
N ILE A 59 2.27 -3.72 -11.36
CA ILE A 59 3.01 -3.17 -10.21
C ILE A 59 3.79 -1.90 -10.62
N GLU A 60 4.24 -1.85 -11.86
CA GLU A 60 4.87 -0.68 -12.48
C GLU A 60 3.90 0.50 -12.51
N GLU A 61 2.68 0.32 -13.04
CA GLU A 61 1.65 1.37 -13.07
C GLU A 61 1.23 1.83 -11.67
N LEU A 62 1.17 0.92 -10.69
CA LEU A 62 0.90 1.28 -9.30
C LEU A 62 2.02 2.14 -8.71
N THR A 63 3.27 1.89 -9.09
CA THR A 63 4.41 2.68 -8.63
C THR A 63 4.39 4.08 -9.25
N GLU A 64 4.07 4.18 -10.54
CA GLU A 64 3.86 5.47 -11.21
C GLU A 64 2.73 6.28 -10.55
N GLN A 65 1.63 5.62 -10.18
CA GLN A 65 0.52 6.28 -9.50
C GLN A 65 0.88 6.79 -8.09
N ILE A 66 1.69 6.03 -7.34
CA ILE A 66 2.23 6.48 -6.04
C ILE A 66 3.01 7.80 -6.21
N GLU A 67 3.84 7.89 -7.25
CA GLU A 67 4.58 9.13 -7.55
C GLU A 67 3.65 10.27 -7.97
N GLN A 68 2.65 9.99 -8.84
CA GLN A 68 1.67 10.99 -9.28
C GLN A 68 0.82 11.56 -8.14
N ASP A 69 0.49 10.73 -7.14
CA ASP A 69 -0.26 11.13 -5.95
C ASP A 69 0.61 11.88 -4.92
N ASN A 70 1.91 12.09 -5.20
CA ASN A 70 2.92 12.60 -4.26
C ASN A 70 3.02 11.75 -2.98
N PHE A 71 2.83 10.45 -3.10
CA PHE A 71 3.09 9.48 -2.04
C PHE A 71 4.54 8.98 -2.13
N ASN A 72 5.06 8.48 -1.01
CA ASN A 72 6.42 7.97 -0.92
C ASN A 72 6.40 6.44 -0.88
N LEU A 73 7.10 5.79 -1.81
CA LEU A 73 7.31 4.34 -1.73
C LEU A 73 8.38 4.02 -0.67
N LEU A 74 7.99 3.29 0.36
CA LEU A 74 8.89 2.87 1.43
C LEU A 74 9.49 1.50 1.10
N ALA A 75 10.79 1.51 0.79
CA ALA A 75 11.54 0.29 0.48
C ALA A 75 11.79 -0.57 1.74
N ILE A 76 11.85 -1.88 1.54
CA ILE A 76 12.19 -2.83 2.60
C ILE A 76 13.70 -3.05 2.62
N THR A 77 14.28 -2.96 3.80
CA THR A 77 15.70 -3.23 4.02
C THR A 77 15.92 -4.66 4.52
N THR A 78 17.12 -5.21 4.27
CA THR A 78 17.53 -6.52 4.82
C THR A 78 17.43 -6.56 6.35
N HIS A 79 17.71 -5.44 7.03
CA HIS A 79 17.58 -5.36 8.49
C HIS A 79 16.14 -5.56 8.96
N GLN A 80 15.16 -4.96 8.28
CA GLN A 80 13.74 -5.14 8.61
C GLN A 80 13.27 -6.58 8.37
N LEU A 81 13.77 -7.24 7.32
CA LEU A 81 13.50 -8.66 7.08
C LEU A 81 14.12 -9.55 8.17
N ALA A 82 15.35 -9.26 8.58
CA ALA A 82 15.98 -9.98 9.69
C ALA A 82 15.22 -9.81 11.01
N ALA A 83 14.69 -8.61 11.27
CA ALA A 83 13.84 -8.36 12.43
C ALA A 83 12.54 -9.18 12.39
N TYR A 84 11.97 -9.43 11.21
CA TYR A 84 10.79 -10.29 11.07
C TYR A 84 11.06 -11.73 11.54
N ASN A 85 12.27 -12.28 11.30
CA ASN A 85 12.65 -13.60 11.80
C ASN A 85 12.67 -13.70 13.33
N ALA A 86 12.76 -12.58 14.04
CA ALA A 86 12.71 -12.55 15.50
C ALA A 86 11.26 -12.56 16.04
N ILE A 87 10.25 -12.44 15.18
CA ILE A 87 8.84 -12.52 15.58
C ILE A 87 8.48 -13.99 15.82
N PRO A 88 8.06 -14.37 17.05
CA PRO A 88 7.66 -15.74 17.33
C PRO A 88 6.43 -16.13 16.50
N LEU A 89 6.45 -17.34 15.95
CA LEU A 89 5.24 -17.95 15.39
C LEU A 89 4.29 -18.26 16.55
N LEU A 90 3.11 -17.63 16.53
CA LEU A 90 2.01 -17.99 17.41
C LEU A 90 1.14 -19.01 16.67
N GLU A 91 1.24 -20.27 17.10
CA GLU A 91 0.37 -21.37 16.67
C GLU A 91 -0.80 -21.58 17.65
#